data_AF-A0A4Q7PKP4-F1
#
_entry.id   AF-A0A4Q7PKP4-F1
#
_cell.length_a   1.000
_cell.length_b   1.000
_cell.length_c   1.000
_cell.angle_alpha   90.00
_cell.angle_beta   90.00
_cell.angle_gamma   90.00
#
_symmetry.space_group_name_H-M   'P 1'
#
loop_
_entity.id
_entity.type
_entity.pdbx_description
1 polymer ?
#
loop_
_entity_poly.entity_id
_entity_poly.type
_entity_poly.pdbx_seq_one_letter_code
_entity_poly.pdbx_strand_id
1 'polypeptide(L)'
;MLENILDDINRNLFHIDAVEKITNGYTENDLKADPKLIKKWIIALKNSGQEEQFWNAVIPIMTEDSFSEDSLDYFLSHKVGCISLAHKNLPDKWLKKLIVFDDAALYRLAVRYYTDESIPGSKFIEAAQKYIINSLNLFSYLNELYPSTKQRMLLYLGRQSSDNSVSAYAAGYLESLRLRYVDESEELQRAYQKAGDNDAILFALAENIFTPQSILQDLGRTAKIKNASKIRVAANETIRLLKMINPQ
;
A
#
# COMPACT_ATOMS: atom_id res chain seq x y z
N MET A 1 14.86 -4.44 -29.90
CA MET A 1 16.01 -3.84 -29.18
C MET A 1 16.44 -4.69 -28.00
N LEU A 2 15.50 -5.07 -27.12
CA LEU A 2 15.71 -6.09 -26.08
C LEU A 2 16.09 -7.46 -26.68
N GLU A 3 15.43 -7.86 -27.77
CA GLU A 3 15.80 -9.04 -28.58
C GLU A 3 17.27 -9.03 -29.02
N ASN A 4 17.79 -7.92 -29.57
CA ASN A 4 19.18 -7.86 -30.03
C ASN A 4 20.19 -7.91 -28.88
N ILE A 5 19.86 -7.31 -27.73
CA ILE A 5 20.70 -7.36 -26.52
C ILE A 5 20.72 -8.78 -25.97
N LEU A 6 19.56 -9.44 -25.93
CA LEU A 6 19.44 -10.83 -25.51
C LEU A 6 20.08 -11.80 -26.51
N ASP A 7 20.06 -11.50 -27.82
CA ASP A 7 20.71 -12.31 -28.87
C ASP A 7 22.25 -12.23 -28.79
N ASP A 8 22.83 -11.04 -28.58
CA ASP A 8 24.28 -10.87 -28.39
C ASP A 8 24.78 -11.50 -27.07
N ILE A 9 23.94 -11.45 -26.03
CA ILE A 9 24.15 -12.07 -24.73
C ILE A 9 23.99 -13.61 -24.85
N ASN A 10 23.00 -14.10 -25.61
CA ASN A 10 22.77 -15.52 -25.92
C ASN A 10 23.92 -16.17 -26.67
N ARG A 11 24.43 -15.50 -27.72
CA ARG A 11 25.42 -16.08 -28.63
C ARG A 11 26.76 -16.39 -27.96
N ASN A 12 27.06 -15.76 -26.82
CA ASN A 12 28.35 -15.92 -26.16
C ASN A 12 28.30 -16.61 -24.79
N LEU A 13 27.18 -16.62 -24.05
CA LEU A 13 27.19 -16.99 -22.63
C LEU A 13 25.99 -17.78 -22.08
N PHE A 14 24.85 -17.91 -22.78
CA PHE A 14 23.63 -18.48 -22.20
C PHE A 14 23.03 -19.67 -22.95
N HIS A 15 22.65 -20.68 -22.19
CA HIS A 15 21.78 -21.74 -22.69
C HIS A 15 20.42 -21.13 -23.07
N ILE A 16 19.96 -21.52 -24.26
CA ILE A 16 18.84 -21.06 -25.09
C ILE A 16 17.53 -20.73 -24.34
N ASP A 17 17.31 -21.34 -23.18
CA ASP A 17 16.04 -21.38 -22.47
C ASP A 17 15.63 -20.06 -21.76
N ALA A 18 16.59 -19.17 -21.45
CA ALA A 18 16.28 -17.90 -20.77
C ALA A 18 15.77 -16.82 -21.72
N VAL A 19 16.26 -16.79 -22.96
CA VAL A 19 15.89 -15.75 -23.94
C VAL A 19 14.56 -16.06 -24.62
N GLU A 20 14.28 -17.33 -24.94
CA GLU A 20 12.94 -17.74 -25.40
C GLU A 20 11.84 -17.40 -24.38
N LYS A 21 12.17 -17.42 -23.07
CA LYS A 21 11.22 -17.03 -22.01
C LYS A 21 11.03 -15.51 -21.91
N ILE A 22 12.02 -14.70 -22.30
CA ILE A 22 11.92 -13.23 -22.25
C ILE A 22 11.19 -12.67 -23.49
N THR A 23 11.37 -13.27 -24.67
CA THR A 23 10.72 -12.83 -25.92
C THR A 23 9.26 -13.22 -26.04
N ASN A 24 8.81 -14.28 -25.36
CA ASN A 24 7.44 -14.79 -25.47
C ASN A 24 6.40 -14.13 -24.54
N GLY A 25 6.72 -12.98 -23.93
CA GLY A 25 5.71 -12.14 -23.25
C GLY A 25 5.22 -12.65 -21.89
N TYR A 26 6.13 -13.13 -21.03
CA TYR A 26 5.77 -13.54 -19.67
C TYR A 26 5.57 -12.36 -18.71
N THR A 27 4.75 -12.63 -17.68
CA THR A 27 4.33 -11.73 -16.61
C THR A 27 5.34 -11.74 -15.45
N GLU A 28 5.15 -10.88 -14.44
CA GLU A 28 6.05 -10.81 -13.28
C GLU A 28 6.29 -12.18 -12.62
N ASN A 29 7.55 -12.47 -12.24
CA ASN A 29 7.99 -13.65 -11.46
C ASN A 29 8.07 -15.02 -12.16
N ASP A 30 8.20 -15.08 -13.49
CA ASP A 30 8.25 -16.35 -14.23
C ASP A 30 9.66 -16.98 -14.38
N LEU A 31 10.74 -16.27 -14.05
CA LEU A 31 12.12 -16.75 -14.22
C LEU A 31 12.80 -17.08 -12.87
N LYS A 32 12.94 -18.37 -12.55
CA LYS A 32 13.84 -18.83 -11.45
C LYS A 32 15.24 -19.09 -11.99
N ALA A 33 16.15 -18.14 -11.81
CA ALA A 33 17.55 -18.30 -12.20
C ALA A 33 18.38 -18.89 -11.05
N ASP A 34 19.30 -19.80 -11.36
CA ASP A 34 20.31 -20.27 -10.41
C ASP A 34 21.18 -19.05 -9.98
N PRO A 35 21.38 -18.79 -8.67
CA PRO A 35 22.28 -17.74 -8.20
C PRO A 35 23.69 -17.78 -8.83
N LYS A 36 24.19 -18.97 -9.20
CA LYS A 36 25.46 -19.12 -9.93
C LYS A 36 25.40 -18.51 -11.33
N LEU A 37 24.25 -18.58 -11.99
CA LEU A 37 24.01 -17.99 -13.29
C LEU A 37 24.02 -16.46 -13.19
N ILE A 38 23.37 -15.89 -12.17
CA ILE A 38 23.41 -14.44 -11.90
C ILE A 38 24.84 -13.96 -11.70
N LYS A 39 25.65 -14.71 -10.96
CA LYS A 39 27.07 -14.37 -10.78
C LYS A 39 27.84 -14.33 -12.10
N LYS A 40 27.55 -15.26 -13.03
CA LYS A 40 28.13 -15.23 -14.38
C LYS A 40 27.64 -14.01 -15.17
N TRP A 41 26.36 -13.65 -15.08
CA TRP A 41 25.77 -12.46 -15.72
C TRP A 41 26.46 -11.19 -15.23
N ILE A 42 26.61 -11.05 -13.91
CA ILE A 42 27.31 -9.93 -13.28
C ILE A 42 28.73 -9.80 -13.85
N ILE A 43 29.49 -10.89 -13.92
CA ILE A 43 30.86 -10.86 -14.45
C ILE A 43 30.89 -10.46 -15.92
N ALA A 44 29.97 -11.01 -16.73
CA ALA A 44 29.91 -10.75 -18.16
C ALA A 44 29.47 -9.31 -18.51
N LEU A 45 28.56 -8.76 -17.72
CA LEU A 45 27.99 -7.43 -17.98
C LEU A 45 28.82 -6.30 -17.39
N LYS A 46 29.74 -6.61 -16.47
CA LYS A 46 30.60 -5.61 -15.84
C LYS A 46 31.38 -4.84 -16.91
N ASN A 47 31.23 -3.52 -16.92
CA ASN A 47 31.82 -2.60 -17.91
C ASN A 47 31.36 -2.79 -19.36
N SER A 48 30.27 -3.53 -19.61
CA SER A 48 29.72 -3.71 -20.96
C SER A 48 29.02 -2.45 -21.52
N GLY A 49 28.67 -1.49 -20.65
CA GLY A 49 27.82 -0.35 -21.00
C GLY A 49 26.32 -0.70 -21.16
N GLN A 50 25.96 -1.98 -21.13
CA GLN A 50 24.58 -2.47 -21.27
C GLN A 50 23.97 -2.96 -19.94
N GLU A 51 24.75 -2.89 -18.86
CA GLU A 51 24.41 -3.46 -17.55
C GLU A 51 23.07 -2.98 -17.01
N GLU A 52 22.85 -1.67 -16.96
CA GLU A 52 21.62 -1.09 -16.42
C GLU A 52 20.40 -1.49 -17.26
N GLN A 53 20.51 -1.44 -18.59
CA GLN A 53 19.45 -1.85 -19.50
C GLN A 53 19.10 -3.33 -19.34
N PHE A 54 20.10 -4.19 -19.22
CA PHE A 54 19.90 -5.62 -19.00
C PHE A 54 19.18 -5.88 -17.67
N TRP A 55 19.69 -5.35 -16.56
CA TRP A 55 19.10 -5.62 -15.24
C TRP A 55 17.71 -5.04 -15.08
N ASN A 56 17.42 -3.88 -15.67
CA ASN A 56 16.09 -3.30 -15.66
C ASN A 56 15.09 -4.16 -16.45
N ALA A 57 15.53 -4.90 -17.47
CA ALA A 57 14.66 -5.83 -18.20
C ALA A 57 14.50 -7.19 -17.49
N VAL A 58 15.57 -7.69 -16.87
CA VAL A 58 15.61 -9.07 -16.36
C VAL A 58 15.12 -9.18 -14.91
N ILE A 59 15.46 -8.23 -14.02
CA ILE A 59 15.05 -8.31 -12.61
C ILE A 59 13.52 -8.39 -12.42
N PRO A 60 12.68 -7.60 -13.14
CA PRO A 60 11.22 -7.64 -12.96
C PRO A 60 10.59 -9.01 -13.20
N ILE A 61 11.16 -9.83 -14.07
CA ILE A 61 10.64 -11.17 -14.39
C ILE A 61 11.26 -12.28 -13.53
N MET A 62 12.33 -11.98 -12.77
CA MET A 62 12.98 -12.98 -11.91
C MET A 62 12.22 -13.22 -10.61
N THR A 63 12.21 -14.45 -10.13
CA THR A 63 11.71 -14.77 -8.78
C THR A 63 12.68 -14.30 -7.70
N GLU A 64 12.17 -13.95 -6.53
CA GLU A 64 12.98 -13.50 -5.38
C GLU A 64 14.02 -14.54 -4.95
N ASP A 65 13.69 -15.83 -5.04
CA ASP A 65 14.58 -16.96 -4.75
C ASP A 65 15.83 -17.00 -5.63
N SER A 66 15.83 -16.28 -6.75
CA SER A 66 16.98 -16.22 -7.66
C SER A 66 18.13 -15.41 -7.04
N PHE A 67 17.82 -14.45 -6.17
CA PHE A 67 18.79 -13.49 -5.65
C PHE A 67 19.50 -14.00 -4.39
N SER A 68 20.81 -14.22 -4.49
CA SER A 68 21.66 -14.45 -3.32
C SER A 68 22.09 -13.13 -2.66
N GLU A 69 22.57 -13.22 -1.42
CA GLU A 69 23.16 -12.07 -0.70
C GLU A 69 24.26 -11.38 -1.53
N ASP A 70 25.17 -12.15 -2.15
CA ASP A 70 26.23 -11.63 -3.03
C ASP A 70 25.66 -10.81 -4.21
N SER A 71 24.58 -11.30 -4.85
CA SER A 71 23.97 -10.60 -5.98
C SER A 71 23.27 -9.31 -5.54
N LEU A 72 22.58 -9.33 -4.40
CA LEU A 72 21.90 -8.16 -3.86
C LEU A 72 22.89 -7.08 -3.40
N ASP A 73 24.00 -7.47 -2.76
CA ASP A 73 25.07 -6.54 -2.41
C ASP A 73 25.74 -5.96 -3.67
N TYR A 74 25.89 -6.74 -4.74
CA TYR A 74 26.37 -6.23 -6.02
C TYR A 74 25.46 -5.14 -6.57
N PHE A 75 24.16 -5.42 -6.72
CA PHE A 75 23.19 -4.46 -7.26
C PHE A 75 23.16 -3.16 -6.45
N LEU A 76 23.18 -3.26 -5.12
CA LEU A 76 23.18 -2.10 -4.23
C LEU A 76 24.47 -1.29 -4.27
N SER A 77 25.63 -1.95 -4.28
CA SER A 77 26.94 -1.26 -4.31
C SER A 77 27.19 -0.54 -5.64
N HIS A 78 26.68 -1.10 -6.74
CA HIS A 78 26.83 -0.54 -8.09
C HIS A 78 25.62 0.30 -8.52
N LYS A 79 24.56 0.35 -7.69
CA LYS A 79 23.30 1.09 -7.92
C LYS A 79 22.59 0.72 -9.23
N VAL A 80 22.67 -0.54 -9.63
CA VAL A 80 22.05 -1.06 -10.86
C VAL A 80 20.84 -1.92 -10.53
N GLY A 81 19.74 -1.74 -11.25
CA GLY A 81 18.52 -2.53 -11.04
C GLY A 81 17.82 -2.31 -9.69
N CYS A 82 18.26 -1.34 -8.87
CA CYS A 82 17.72 -1.09 -7.53
C CYS A 82 16.22 -0.74 -7.55
N ILE A 83 15.77 0.03 -8.53
CA ILE A 83 14.34 0.34 -8.71
C ILE A 83 13.58 -0.97 -8.89
N SER A 84 13.96 -1.79 -9.87
CA SER A 84 13.32 -3.09 -10.12
C SER A 84 13.33 -4.02 -8.89
N LEU A 85 14.41 -4.02 -8.09
CA LEU A 85 14.49 -4.79 -6.85
C LEU A 85 13.57 -4.25 -5.74
N ALA A 86 13.35 -2.94 -5.67
CA ALA A 86 12.42 -2.33 -4.70
C ALA A 86 10.98 -2.81 -4.90
N HIS A 87 10.63 -3.21 -6.14
CA HIS A 87 9.35 -3.82 -6.49
C HIS A 87 9.30 -5.33 -6.23
N LYS A 88 10.31 -5.95 -5.63
CA LYS A 88 10.30 -7.39 -5.29
C LYS A 88 9.93 -7.65 -3.83
N ASN A 89 9.41 -8.84 -3.53
CA ASN A 89 9.06 -9.26 -2.16
C ASN A 89 10.30 -9.72 -1.37
N LEU A 90 11.37 -8.93 -1.36
CA LEU A 90 12.66 -9.29 -0.75
C LEU A 90 12.60 -9.29 0.80
N PRO A 91 13.54 -9.97 1.49
CA PRO A 91 13.66 -9.88 2.94
C PRO A 91 13.82 -8.44 3.46
N ASP A 92 13.34 -8.17 4.67
CA ASP A 92 13.34 -6.83 5.29
C ASP A 92 14.69 -6.10 5.25
N LYS A 93 15.79 -6.85 5.46
CA LYS A 93 17.16 -6.32 5.40
C LYS A 93 17.42 -5.60 4.08
N TRP A 94 16.93 -6.16 2.97
CA TRP A 94 17.13 -5.65 1.62
C TRP A 94 16.15 -4.54 1.28
N LEU A 95 14.87 -4.72 1.59
CA LEU A 95 13.87 -3.66 1.39
C LEU A 95 14.27 -2.37 2.11
N LYS A 96 14.76 -2.46 3.36
CA LYS A 96 15.23 -1.29 4.12
C LYS A 96 16.37 -0.53 3.42
N LYS A 97 17.28 -1.24 2.74
CA LYS A 97 18.35 -0.62 1.95
C LYS A 97 17.82 -0.02 0.63
N LEU A 98 16.73 -0.56 0.09
CA LEU A 98 16.15 -0.16 -1.19
C LEU A 98 15.23 1.07 -1.11
N ILE A 99 14.76 1.44 0.10
CA ILE A 99 13.88 2.61 0.32
C ILE A 99 14.45 3.89 -0.31
N VAL A 100 15.78 4.07 -0.32
CA VAL A 100 16.41 5.29 -0.86
C VAL A 100 16.35 5.38 -2.39
N PHE A 101 15.98 4.30 -3.08
CA PHE A 101 15.90 4.25 -4.54
C PHE A 101 14.47 4.31 -5.07
N ASP A 102 13.51 3.71 -4.38
CA ASP A 102 12.09 3.71 -4.75
C ASP A 102 11.19 3.45 -3.53
N ASP A 103 10.13 4.23 -3.40
CA ASP A 103 9.14 4.12 -2.32
C ASP A 103 8.42 2.76 -2.30
N ALA A 104 8.38 2.04 -3.41
CA ALA A 104 7.79 0.70 -3.49
C ALA A 104 8.37 -0.26 -2.44
N ALA A 105 9.67 -0.15 -2.13
CA ALA A 105 10.29 -0.93 -1.07
C ALA A 105 9.69 -0.61 0.31
N LEU A 106 9.40 0.67 0.57
CA LEU A 106 8.76 1.11 1.81
C LEU A 106 7.31 0.62 1.88
N TYR A 107 6.54 0.74 0.80
CA TYR A 107 5.17 0.26 0.74
C TYR A 107 5.10 -1.25 0.98
N ARG A 108 5.97 -2.05 0.34
CA ARG A 108 6.03 -3.50 0.57
C ARG A 108 6.37 -3.85 2.00
N LEU A 109 7.36 -3.18 2.57
CA LEU A 109 7.74 -3.35 3.97
C LEU A 109 6.55 -3.05 4.89
N ALA A 110 5.92 -1.89 4.70
CA ALA A 110 4.82 -1.43 5.54
C ALA A 110 3.59 -2.33 5.44
N VAL A 111 3.23 -2.78 4.22
CA VAL A 111 2.16 -3.77 4.01
C VAL A 111 2.47 -5.06 4.74
N ARG A 112 3.70 -5.60 4.62
CA ARG A 112 4.11 -6.83 5.30
C ARG A 112 3.94 -6.71 6.82
N TYR A 113 4.47 -5.65 7.44
CA TYR A 113 4.31 -5.41 8.89
C TYR A 113 2.85 -5.25 9.31
N TYR A 114 2.01 -4.71 8.43
CA TYR A 114 0.59 -4.48 8.69
C TYR A 114 -0.26 -5.75 8.55
N THR A 115 -0.07 -6.54 7.49
CA THR A 115 -0.96 -7.65 7.12
C THR A 115 -0.49 -9.02 7.62
N ASP A 116 0.80 -9.21 7.90
CA ASP A 116 1.30 -10.49 8.39
C ASP A 116 1.00 -10.63 9.90
N GLU A 117 0.04 -11.48 10.24
CA GLU A 117 -0.37 -11.72 11.64
C GLU A 117 0.67 -12.48 12.46
N SER A 118 1.68 -13.10 11.81
CA SER A 118 2.81 -13.71 12.54
C SER A 118 3.78 -12.66 13.10
N ILE A 119 3.74 -11.43 12.58
CA ILE A 119 4.56 -10.33 13.07
C ILE A 119 3.97 -9.77 14.37
N PRO A 120 4.73 -9.75 15.47
CA PRO A 120 4.27 -9.20 16.74
C PRO A 120 3.87 -7.73 16.64
N GLY A 121 2.82 -7.34 17.37
CA GLY A 121 2.35 -5.96 17.42
C GLY A 121 3.43 -4.94 17.82
N SER A 122 4.39 -5.32 18.67
CA SER A 122 5.53 -4.46 19.03
C SER A 122 6.42 -4.12 17.83
N LYS A 123 6.73 -5.10 16.98
CA LYS A 123 7.49 -4.87 15.75
C LYS A 123 6.72 -4.00 14.76
N PHE A 124 5.40 -4.17 14.68
CA PHE A 124 4.56 -3.29 13.89
C PHE A 124 4.59 -1.85 14.42
N ILE A 125 4.49 -1.64 15.73
CA ILE A 125 4.55 -0.30 16.35
C ILE A 125 5.89 0.38 16.01
N GLU A 126 7.02 -0.31 16.18
CA GLU A 126 8.35 0.21 15.84
C GLU A 126 8.45 0.61 14.35
N ALA A 127 7.97 -0.26 13.46
CA ALA A 127 7.95 0.01 12.03
C ALA A 127 7.04 1.21 11.70
N ALA A 128 5.85 1.28 12.32
CA ALA A 128 4.90 2.36 12.08
C ALA A 128 5.42 3.72 12.52
N GLN A 129 6.03 3.80 13.71
CA GLN A 129 6.66 5.01 14.22
C GLN A 129 7.80 5.48 13.31
N LYS A 130 8.59 4.55 12.78
CA LYS A 130 9.74 4.86 11.93
C LYS A 130 9.37 5.27 10.51
N TYR A 131 8.36 4.63 9.93
CA TYR A 131 8.13 4.66 8.48
C TYR A 131 6.76 5.16 8.05
N ILE A 132 5.73 5.00 8.89
CA ILE A 132 4.33 5.11 8.44
C ILE A 132 3.70 6.40 8.91
N ILE A 133 3.77 6.72 10.21
CA ILE A 133 2.93 7.75 10.83
C ILE A 133 3.31 9.20 10.47
N ASN A 134 4.38 9.39 9.70
CA ASN A 134 4.81 10.69 9.19
C ASN A 134 4.61 10.82 7.66
N SER A 135 3.78 9.95 7.07
CA SER A 135 3.43 9.99 5.65
C SER A 135 1.93 9.74 5.49
N LEU A 136 1.16 10.79 5.18
CA LEU A 136 -0.29 10.66 5.00
C LEU A 136 -0.65 9.67 3.89
N ASN A 137 0.11 9.65 2.79
CA ASN A 137 -0.15 8.73 1.67
C ASN A 137 0.00 7.28 2.10
N LEU A 138 1.10 6.93 2.76
CA LEU A 138 1.33 5.56 3.23
C LEU A 138 0.36 5.20 4.36
N PHE A 139 0.12 6.12 5.29
CA PHE A 139 -0.81 5.91 6.40
C PHE A 139 -2.23 5.64 5.91
N SER A 140 -2.76 6.51 5.05
CA SER A 140 -4.12 6.37 4.51
C SER A 140 -4.23 5.14 3.62
N TYR A 141 -3.22 4.84 2.81
CA TYR A 141 -3.16 3.60 2.03
C TYR A 141 -3.30 2.35 2.92
N LEU A 142 -2.52 2.24 4.00
CA LEU A 142 -2.61 1.10 4.91
C LEU A 142 -3.94 1.04 5.66
N ASN A 143 -4.49 2.18 6.07
CA ASN A 143 -5.77 2.23 6.75
C ASN A 143 -6.94 1.81 5.84
N GLU A 144 -6.84 2.05 4.54
CA GLU A 144 -7.82 1.64 3.53
C GLU A 144 -7.63 0.17 3.07
N LEU A 145 -6.54 -0.51 3.46
CA LEU A 145 -6.40 -1.96 3.28
C LEU A 145 -7.42 -2.73 4.14
N TYR A 146 -7.61 -4.02 3.81
CA TYR A 146 -8.53 -4.92 4.54
C TYR A 146 -8.40 -4.76 6.07
N PRO A 147 -9.53 -4.76 6.81
CA PRO A 147 -9.51 -4.62 8.26
C PRO A 147 -8.58 -5.66 8.90
N SER A 148 -7.57 -5.17 9.63
CA SER A 148 -6.63 -6.00 10.38
C SER A 148 -6.72 -5.68 11.86
N THR A 149 -6.26 -6.62 12.71
CA THR A 149 -6.07 -6.37 14.16
C THR A 149 -5.19 -5.13 14.39
N LYS A 150 -4.27 -4.86 13.46
CA LYS A 150 -3.32 -3.74 13.50
C LYS A 150 -3.90 -2.42 13.01
N GLN A 151 -5.08 -2.39 12.38
CA GLN A 151 -5.73 -1.14 11.95
C GLN A 151 -5.98 -0.19 13.13
N ARG A 152 -6.52 -0.72 14.24
CA ARG A 152 -6.75 0.10 15.44
C ARG A 152 -5.45 0.63 16.01
N MET A 153 -4.40 -0.20 16.06
CA MET A 153 -3.05 0.24 16.49
C MET A 153 -2.53 1.38 15.61
N LEU A 154 -2.65 1.25 14.29
CA LEU A 154 -2.25 2.27 13.33
C LEU A 154 -2.97 3.60 13.60
N LEU A 155 -4.28 3.56 13.80
CA LEU A 155 -5.09 4.75 14.09
C LEU A 155 -4.69 5.42 15.40
N TYR A 156 -4.43 4.66 16.47
CA TYR A 156 -3.95 5.23 17.74
C TYR A 156 -2.58 5.89 17.59
N LEU A 157 -1.65 5.25 16.88
CA LEU A 157 -0.33 5.82 16.60
C LEU A 157 -0.43 7.07 15.72
N GLY A 158 -1.27 7.04 14.68
CA GLY A 158 -1.51 8.16 13.78
C GLY A 158 -2.03 9.39 14.51
N ARG A 159 -2.97 9.19 15.45
CA ARG A 159 -3.49 10.28 16.30
C ARG A 159 -2.39 10.96 17.13
N GLN A 160 -1.36 10.22 17.52
CA GLN A 160 -0.20 10.72 18.27
C GLN A 160 0.94 11.24 17.37
N SER A 161 0.76 11.22 16.04
CA SER A 161 1.76 11.70 15.10
C SER A 161 2.04 13.20 15.26
N SER A 162 3.29 13.60 15.02
CA SER A 162 3.66 15.00 14.85
C SER A 162 3.22 15.59 13.52
N ASP A 163 2.86 14.75 12.54
CA ASP A 163 2.24 15.20 11.30
C ASP A 163 0.76 15.49 11.54
N ASN A 164 0.40 16.78 11.49
CA ASN A 164 -0.97 17.25 11.73
C ASN A 164 -1.99 16.62 10.78
N SER A 165 -1.60 16.31 9.54
CA SER A 165 -2.50 15.71 8.54
C SER A 165 -2.78 14.25 8.88
N VAL A 166 -1.76 13.50 9.31
CA VAL A 166 -1.93 12.12 9.80
C VAL A 166 -2.75 12.11 11.08
N SER A 167 -2.45 13.00 12.04
CA SER A 167 -3.18 13.11 13.30
C SER A 167 -4.66 13.44 13.08
N ALA A 168 -4.96 14.42 12.21
CA ALA A 168 -6.33 14.79 11.86
C ALA A 168 -7.07 13.65 11.15
N TYR A 169 -6.43 12.98 10.19
CA TYR A 169 -7.00 11.83 9.50
C TYR A 169 -7.35 10.70 10.49
N ALA A 170 -6.40 10.34 11.35
CA ALA A 170 -6.58 9.27 12.33
C ALA A 170 -7.65 9.61 13.38
N ALA A 171 -7.69 10.87 13.85
CA ALA A 171 -8.72 11.34 14.78
C ALA A 171 -10.11 11.28 14.14
N GLY A 172 -10.26 11.75 12.89
CA GLY A 172 -11.52 11.69 12.16
C GLY A 172 -11.99 10.26 11.92
N TYR A 173 -11.09 9.34 11.59
CA TYR A 173 -11.43 7.94 11.39
C TYR A 173 -11.83 7.26 12.72
N LEU A 174 -11.10 7.48 13.81
CA LEU A 174 -11.48 6.98 15.14
C LEU A 174 -12.86 7.50 15.58
N GLU A 175 -13.12 8.78 15.34
CA GLU A 175 -14.42 9.38 15.63
C GLU A 175 -15.53 8.74 14.77
N SER A 176 -15.27 8.47 13.49
CA SER A 176 -16.23 7.78 12.63
C SER A 176 -16.58 6.37 13.14
N LEU A 177 -15.62 5.64 13.71
CA LEU A 177 -15.86 4.32 14.29
C LEU A 177 -16.74 4.42 15.53
N ARG A 178 -16.54 5.45 16.35
CA ARG A 178 -17.35 5.71 17.55
C ARG A 178 -18.78 6.09 17.18
N LEU A 179 -18.94 7.01 16.24
CA LEU A 179 -20.24 7.56 15.84
C LEU A 179 -21.20 6.51 15.27
N ARG A 180 -20.71 5.39 14.74
CA ARG A 180 -21.56 4.27 14.28
C ARG A 180 -22.40 3.64 15.39
N TYR A 181 -22.03 3.82 16.65
CA TYR A 181 -22.66 3.18 17.82
C TYR A 181 -23.30 4.18 18.80
N VAL A 182 -23.26 5.48 18.48
CA VAL A 182 -23.89 6.51 19.31
C VAL A 182 -25.39 6.52 19.08
N ASP A 183 -26.19 6.50 20.14
CA ASP A 183 -27.65 6.59 20.10
C ASP A 183 -28.19 7.98 20.49
N GLU A 184 -27.33 8.85 21.03
CA GLU A 184 -27.67 10.21 21.40
C GLU A 184 -27.70 11.17 20.20
N SER A 185 -28.92 11.53 19.77
CA SER A 185 -29.17 12.47 18.66
C SER A 185 -28.44 13.82 18.81
N GLU A 186 -28.35 14.38 20.02
CA GLU A 186 -27.65 15.65 20.27
C GLU A 186 -26.14 15.55 20.02
N GLU A 187 -25.55 14.39 20.32
CA GLU A 187 -24.14 14.13 20.05
C GLU A 187 -23.89 13.99 18.55
N LEU A 188 -24.75 13.26 17.83
CA LEU A 188 -24.67 13.12 16.37
C LEU A 188 -24.81 14.48 15.66
N GLN A 189 -25.68 15.36 16.16
CA GLN A 189 -25.81 16.71 15.64
C GLN A 189 -24.55 17.56 15.86
N ARG A 190 -23.93 17.48 17.05
CA ARG A 190 -22.66 18.16 17.33
C ARG A 190 -21.52 17.64 16.46
N ALA A 191 -21.49 16.33 16.20
CA ALA A 191 -20.51 15.71 15.31
C ALA A 191 -20.67 16.20 13.87
N TYR A 192 -21.91 16.26 13.35
CA TYR A 192 -22.21 16.79 12.01
C TYR A 192 -21.73 18.23 11.85
N GLN A 193 -22.01 19.10 12.83
CA GLN A 193 -21.60 20.51 12.79
C GLN A 193 -20.08 20.69 12.76
N LYS A 194 -19.32 19.75 13.34
CA LYS A 194 -17.85 19.79 13.38
C LYS A 194 -17.19 19.03 12.24
N ALA A 195 -17.94 18.22 11.49
CA ALA A 195 -17.39 17.29 10.50
C ALA A 195 -16.66 17.99 9.35
N GLY A 196 -17.13 19.18 8.94
CA GLY A 196 -16.63 19.85 7.74
C GLY A 196 -16.73 18.90 6.53
N ASP A 197 -15.63 18.74 5.79
CA ASP A 197 -15.53 17.82 4.65
C ASP A 197 -14.96 16.43 5.03
N ASN A 198 -14.95 16.07 6.32
CA ASN A 198 -14.44 14.77 6.76
C ASN A 198 -15.40 13.64 6.34
N ASP A 199 -15.08 12.99 5.23
CA ASP A 199 -15.93 11.97 4.61
C ASP A 199 -16.15 10.74 5.49
N ALA A 200 -15.19 10.37 6.33
CA ALA A 200 -15.34 9.27 7.28
C ALA A 200 -16.42 9.56 8.33
N ILE A 201 -16.40 10.76 8.94
CA ILE A 201 -17.40 11.18 9.93
C ILE A 201 -18.78 11.28 9.27
N LEU A 202 -18.87 11.92 8.10
CA LEU A 202 -20.14 12.09 7.39
C LEU A 202 -20.75 10.75 6.97
N PHE A 203 -19.91 9.79 6.56
CA PHE A 203 -20.36 8.44 6.23
C PHE A 203 -20.87 7.70 7.48
N ALA A 204 -20.19 7.81 8.62
CA ALA A 204 -20.66 7.20 9.87
C ALA A 204 -22.01 7.77 10.34
N LEU A 205 -22.21 9.09 10.20
CA LEU A 205 -23.50 9.73 10.47
C LEU A 205 -24.59 9.24 9.51
N ALA A 206 -24.26 9.06 8.22
CA ALA A 206 -25.20 8.55 7.22
C ALA A 206 -25.66 7.10 7.50
N GLU A 207 -24.80 6.26 8.07
CA GLU A 207 -25.13 4.86 8.43
C GLU A 207 -25.84 4.73 9.79
N ASN A 208 -25.84 5.77 10.62
CA ASN A 208 -26.41 5.69 11.97
C ASN A 208 -27.92 5.99 11.96
N ILE A 209 -28.72 5.04 12.46
CA ILE A 209 -30.19 5.13 12.54
C ILE A 209 -30.70 6.21 13.50
N PHE A 210 -29.91 6.62 14.50
CA PHE A 210 -30.27 7.67 15.44
C PHE A 210 -29.92 9.08 14.93
N THR A 211 -29.25 9.18 13.78
CA THR A 211 -28.94 10.47 13.17
C THR A 211 -30.23 11.23 12.82
N PRO A 212 -30.35 12.51 13.23
CA PRO A 212 -31.51 13.34 12.90
C PRO A 212 -31.88 13.26 11.42
N GLN A 213 -33.17 13.09 11.14
CA GLN A 213 -33.65 12.94 9.76
C GLN A 213 -33.29 14.15 8.87
N SER A 214 -33.25 15.36 9.42
CA SER A 214 -32.80 16.56 8.70
C SER A 214 -31.35 16.43 8.22
N ILE A 215 -30.46 15.92 9.07
CA ILE A 215 -29.06 15.67 8.73
C ILE A 215 -28.95 14.58 7.66
N LEU A 216 -29.71 13.48 7.79
CA LEU A 216 -29.73 12.43 6.77
C LEU A 216 -30.22 12.96 5.41
N GLN A 217 -31.20 13.86 5.38
CA GLN A 217 -31.66 14.50 4.15
C GLN A 217 -30.59 15.38 3.49
N ASP A 218 -29.82 16.12 4.29
CA ASP A 218 -28.69 16.92 3.81
C ASP A 218 -27.59 16.03 3.24
N LEU A 219 -27.20 14.98 3.96
CA LEU A 219 -26.21 13.98 3.53
C LEU A 219 -26.66 13.25 2.25
N GLY A 220 -27.97 13.01 2.10
CA GLY A 220 -28.58 12.44 0.90
C GLY A 220 -28.43 13.31 -0.36
N ARG A 221 -28.02 14.58 -0.21
CA ARG A 221 -27.85 15.56 -1.30
C ARG A 221 -26.40 16.02 -1.50
N THR A 222 -25.45 15.52 -0.70
CA THR A 222 -24.03 15.90 -0.80
C THR A 222 -23.40 15.52 -2.14
N ALA A 223 -22.59 16.41 -2.73
CA ALA A 223 -21.96 16.18 -4.03
C ALA A 223 -20.45 16.50 -4.10
N LYS A 224 -19.93 17.39 -3.25
CA LYS A 224 -18.56 17.96 -3.36
C LYS A 224 -17.56 17.41 -2.35
N ILE A 225 -17.78 16.20 -1.84
CA ILE A 225 -16.96 15.57 -0.79
C ILE A 225 -16.40 14.25 -1.31
N LYS A 226 -15.20 13.85 -0.86
CA LYS A 226 -14.67 12.50 -1.11
C LYS A 226 -15.73 11.48 -0.68
N ASN A 227 -15.92 10.42 -1.46
CA ASN A 227 -16.94 9.40 -1.19
C ASN A 227 -18.41 9.90 -1.10
N ALA A 228 -18.75 11.09 -1.63
CA ALA A 228 -20.12 11.64 -1.59
C ALA A 228 -21.18 10.66 -2.12
N SER A 229 -20.85 9.85 -3.14
CA SER A 229 -21.79 8.83 -3.64
C SER A 229 -22.13 7.78 -2.57
N LYS A 230 -21.14 7.30 -1.82
CA LYS A 230 -21.34 6.32 -0.74
C LYS A 230 -22.16 6.92 0.40
N ILE A 231 -21.86 8.17 0.77
CA ILE A 231 -22.58 8.92 1.81
C ILE A 231 -24.05 9.07 1.44
N ARG A 232 -24.36 9.49 0.20
CA ARG A 232 -25.75 9.62 -0.26
C ARG A 232 -26.50 8.30 -0.25
N VAL A 233 -25.86 7.22 -0.69
CA VAL A 233 -26.48 5.89 -0.70
C VAL A 233 -26.80 5.45 0.73
N ALA A 234 -25.83 5.55 1.64
CA ALA A 234 -26.03 5.21 3.05
C ALA A 234 -27.15 6.03 3.70
N ALA A 235 -27.14 7.35 3.54
CA ALA A 235 -28.14 8.22 4.16
C ALA A 235 -29.57 7.93 3.67
N ASN A 236 -29.75 7.70 2.36
CA ASN A 236 -31.06 7.37 1.81
C ASN A 236 -31.55 5.98 2.25
N GLU A 237 -30.66 5.01 2.39
CA GLU A 237 -31.00 3.69 2.91
C GLU A 237 -31.39 3.76 4.40
N THR A 238 -30.65 4.53 5.20
CA THR A 238 -30.99 4.77 6.62
C THR A 238 -32.35 5.45 6.76
N ILE A 239 -32.66 6.47 5.94
CA ILE A 239 -34.00 7.09 5.90
C ILE A 239 -35.08 6.06 5.56
N ARG A 240 -34.82 5.16 4.61
CA ARG A 240 -35.75 4.10 4.22
C ARG A 240 -36.00 3.14 5.39
N LEU A 241 -34.95 2.70 6.07
CA LEU A 241 -35.05 1.84 7.26
C LEU A 241 -35.85 2.51 8.37
N LEU A 242 -35.62 3.80 8.62
CA LEU A 242 -36.36 4.56 9.63
C LEU A 242 -37.87 4.61 9.34
N LYS A 243 -38.27 4.74 8.07
CA LYS A 243 -39.68 4.67 7.66
C LYS A 243 -40.31 3.29 7.88
N MET A 244 -39.51 2.22 7.77
CA MET A 244 -39.99 0.86 8.00
C MET A 244 -40.16 0.55 9.49
N ILE A 245 -39.28 1.11 10.33
CA ILE A 245 -39.29 0.90 11.79
C ILE A 245 -40.33 1.80 12.47
N ASN A 246 -40.53 3.00 11.95
CA ASN A 246 -41.55 3.95 12.41
C ASN A 246 -42.57 4.24 11.29
N PRO A 247 -43.44 3.28 10.95
CA PRO A 247 -44.51 3.53 9.99
C PRO A 247 -45.48 4.56 10.59
N GLN A 248 -45.50 5.75 10.00
CA GLN A 248 -46.54 6.76 10.27
C GLN A 248 -47.90 6.28 9.77
#